data_AF-A0A920VNG3-F1
#
_entry.id   AF-A0A920VNG3-F1
#
_cell.length_a   1.000
_cell.length_b   1.000
_cell.length_c   1.000
_cell.angle_alpha   90.00
_cell.angle_beta   90.00
_cell.angle_gamma   90.00
#
_symmetry.space_group_name_H-M   'P 1'
#
loop_
_entity.id
_entity.type
_entity.pdbx_description
1 polymer ?
#
loop_
_entity_poly.entity_id
_entity_poly.type
_entity_poly.pdbx_seq_one_letter_code
_entity_poly.pdbx_strand_id
1 'polypeptide(L)' 'MILDGRHLKPVTVSSTGERTLHFVLTEGRKRQIRRMCDLVGLTIVSLTRIRIGQVGPLGELRRGQWRYLQQDEHF' A
#
# COMPACT_ATOMS: atom_id res chain seq x y z
N MET A 1 -8.19 14.54 -2.13
CA MET A 1 -9.11 13.60 -2.81
C MET A 1 -10.22 13.20 -1.85
N ILE A 2 -11.45 13.08 -2.33
CA ILE A 2 -12.62 12.70 -1.51
C ILE A 2 -13.02 11.26 -1.87
N LEU A 3 -13.24 10.43 -0.86
CA LEU A 3 -13.75 9.07 -1.00
C LEU A 3 -14.84 8.83 0.03
N ASP A 4 -16.02 8.40 -0.43
CA ASP A 4 -17.22 8.20 0.41
C ASP A 4 -17.59 9.46 1.23
N GLY A 5 -17.54 10.64 0.61
CA GLY A 5 -17.87 11.91 1.28
C GLY A 5 -16.85 12.38 2.33
N ARG A 6 -15.68 11.74 2.42
CA ARG A 6 -14.62 12.10 3.37
C ARG A 6 -13.31 12.44 2.65
N HIS A 7 -12.62 13.45 3.13
CA HIS A 7 -11.27 13.76 2.69
C HIS A 7 -10.31 12.66 3.13
N LEU A 8 -9.53 12.16 2.16
CA LEU A 8 -8.42 11.25 2.42
C LEU A 8 -7.24 12.04 3.00
N LYS A 9 -6.44 11.39 3.85
CA LYS A 9 -5.16 11.95 4.27
C LYS A 9 -4.23 12.06 3.05
N PRO A 10 -3.22 12.95 3.09
CA PRO A 10 -2.20 13.00 2.06
C PRO A 10 -1.57 11.62 1.85
N VAL A 11 -1.43 11.23 0.59
CA VAL A 11 -0.81 9.98 0.16
C VAL A 11 0.40 10.35 -0.68
N THR A 12 1.55 9.75 -0.36
CA THR A 12 2.74 9.88 -1.21
C THR A 12 2.69 8.79 -2.27
N VAL A 13 2.84 9.19 -3.53
CA VAL A 13 2.87 8.29 -4.68
C VAL A 13 4.17 8.52 -5.43
N SER A 14 4.90 7.45 -5.72
CA SER A 14 6.08 7.49 -6.57
C SER A 14 6.00 6.41 -7.65
N SER A 15 6.56 6.69 -8.83
CA SER A 15 6.73 5.68 -9.87
C SER A 15 7.99 4.86 -9.58
N THR A 16 7.89 3.53 -9.65
CA THR A 16 9.03 2.61 -9.52
C THR A 16 9.33 1.87 -10.82
N GLY A 17 8.57 2.15 -11.88
CA GLY A 17 8.72 1.59 -13.21
C GLY A 17 7.61 2.09 -14.13
N GLU A 18 7.63 1.69 -15.41
CA GLU A 18 6.69 2.20 -16.42
C GLU A 18 5.21 1.99 -16.04
N ARG A 19 4.88 0.86 -15.40
CA ARG A 19 3.51 0.48 -15.01
C ARG A 19 3.36 0.20 -13.52
N THR A 20 4.31 0.66 -12.70
CA THR A 20 4.37 0.34 -11.28
C THR A 20 4.40 1.60 -10.44
N LEU A 21 3.43 1.72 -9.53
CA LEU A 21 3.30 2.82 -8.59
C LEU A 21 3.47 2.32 -7.16
N HIS A 22 4.25 3.04 -6.38
CA HIS A 22 4.44 2.83 -4.96
C HIS A 22 3.62 3.85 -4.18
N PHE A 23 2.82 3.36 -3.24
CA PHE A 23 1.92 4.18 -2.42
C PHE A 23 2.31 4.07 -0.96
N VAL A 24 2.46 5.21 -0.29
CA VAL A 24 2.65 5.29 1.16
C VAL A 24 1.43 5.98 1.77
N LEU A 25 0.69 5.22 2.58
CA LEU A 25 -0.53 5.68 3.26
C LEU A 25 -0.40 5.44 4.77
N THR A 26 -0.98 6.33 5.55
CA THR A 26 -1.14 6.17 7.02
C THR A 26 -2.56 5.76 7.41
N GLU A 27 -3.47 5.61 6.44
CA GLU A 27 -4.84 5.14 6.63
C GLU A 27 -5.12 3.87 5.82
N GLY A 28 -6.07 3.06 6.31
CA GLY A 28 -6.41 1.75 5.74
C GLY A 28 -7.89 1.61 5.37
N ARG A 29 -8.47 2.58 4.65
CA ARG A 29 -9.90 2.52 4.30
C ARG A 29 -10.19 1.40 3.30
N LYS A 30 -11.43 0.87 3.31
CA LYS A 30 -11.87 -0.22 2.45
C LYS A 30 -11.51 0.05 0.99
N ARG A 31 -10.65 -0.78 0.40
CA ARG A 31 -10.24 -0.70 -1.02
C ARG A 31 -9.73 0.70 -1.47
N GLN A 32 -9.14 1.50 -0.57
CA GLN A 32 -8.76 2.89 -0.85
C GLN A 32 -7.91 3.05 -2.12
N ILE A 33 -6.78 2.34 -2.23
CA ILE A 33 -5.90 2.41 -3.41
C ILE A 33 -6.64 2.04 -4.69
N ARG A 34 -7.51 1.01 -4.64
CA ARG A 34 -8.29 0.58 -5.80
C ARG A 34 -9.25 1.66 -6.27
N ARG A 35 -9.94 2.30 -5.33
CA ARG A 35 -10.87 3.39 -5.63
C ARG A 35 -10.15 4.66 -6.07
N MET A 36 -8.96 4.94 -5.52
CA MET A 36 -8.13 6.05 -5.96
C MET A 36 -7.69 5.89 -7.42
N CYS A 37 -7.21 4.70 -7.81
CA CYS A 37 -6.78 4.42 -9.18
C CYS A 37 -7.96 4.46 -10.16
N ASP A 38 -9.11 3.89 -9.79
CA ASP A 38 -10.32 3.89 -10.61
C ASP A 38 -10.79 5.32 -10.95
N LEU A 39 -10.77 6.22 -9.95
CA LEU A 39 -11.15 7.62 -10.12
C LEU A 39 -10.23 8.43 -11.05
N VAL A 40 -9.00 7.96 -11.29
CA VAL A 40 -8.07 8.57 -12.24
C VAL A 40 -7.94 7.77 -13.55
N GLY A 41 -8.83 6.79 -13.77
CA GLY A 41 -8.85 5.97 -14.99
C GLY A 41 -7.77 4.90 -15.07
N LEU A 42 -7.14 4.54 -13.95
CA LEU A 42 -6.11 3.50 -13.89
C LEU A 42 -6.71 2.14 -13.50
N THR A 43 -6.43 1.12 -14.30
CA THR A 43 -6.80 -0.26 -14.00
C THR A 43 -5.69 -0.98 -13.22
N ILE A 44 -6.01 -1.46 -12.02
CA ILE A 44 -5.05 -2.20 -11.18
C ILE A 44 -5.04 -3.67 -11.60
N VAL A 45 -3.88 -4.14 -12.07
CA VAL A 45 -3.61 -5.56 -12.35
C VAL A 45 -3.23 -6.31 -11.07
N SER A 46 -2.33 -5.74 -10.27
CA SER A 46 -1.85 -6.34 -9.01
C SER A 46 -1.70 -5.31 -7.92
N LEU A 47 -2.02 -5.69 -6.68
CA LEU A 47 -1.80 -4.88 -5.50
C LEU A 47 -1.11 -5.73 -4.45
N THR A 48 0.12 -5.37 -4.09
CA THR A 48 0.91 -6.07 -3.09
C THR A 48 1.34 -5.08 -2.01
N ARG A 49 1.03 -5.40 -0.76
CA ARG A 49 1.48 -4.62 0.39
C ARG A 49 2.89 -5.09 0.77
N ILE A 50 3.88 -4.23 0.53
CA ILE A 50 5.29 -4.59 0.71
C ILE A 50 5.83 -4.32 2.12
N ARG A 51 5.21 -3.40 2.87
CA ARG A 51 5.64 -2.95 4.20
C ARG A 51 4.44 -2.53 5.06
N ILE A 52 4.56 -2.66 6.38
CA ILE A 52 3.62 -2.08 7.36
C ILE A 52 4.44 -1.51 8.52
N GLY A 53 4.26 -0.23 8.84
CA GLY A 53 4.96 0.40 9.96
C GLY A 53 6.48 0.23 9.88
N GLN A 54 7.07 -0.21 10.99
CA GLN A 54 8.49 -0.52 11.11
C GLN A 54 8.83 -1.95 10.72
N VAL A 55 7.83 -2.83 10.51
CA VAL A 55 8.08 -4.16 9.95
C VAL A 55 8.75 -3.99 8.59
N GLY A 56 9.92 -4.61 8.44
CA GLY A 56 10.73 -4.49 7.24
C GLY A 56 9.98 -4.92 5.97
N PRO A 57 10.48 -4.56 4.78
CA PRO A 57 9.91 -5.06 3.54
C PRO A 57 9.89 -6.60 3.54
N LEU A 58 8.94 -7.19 2.82
CA LEU A 58 8.75 -8.65 2.71
C LEU A 58 10.05 -9.43 2.45
N GLY A 59 11.06 -8.82 1.83
CA GLY A 59 12.42 -9.35 1.73
C GLY A 59 12.43 -10.76 1.16
N GLU A 60 13.02 -11.69 1.91
CA GLU A 60 13.14 -13.11 1.54
C GLU A 60 11.90 -13.95 1.82
N LEU A 61 10.85 -13.37 2.42
CA LEU A 61 9.65 -14.11 2.79
C LEU A 61 8.84 -14.46 1.53
N ARG A 62 8.76 -15.75 1.22
CA ARG A 62 8.00 -16.22 0.06
C ARG A 62 6.50 -16.12 0.32
N ARG A 63 5.72 -16.07 -0.76
CA ARG A 63 4.25 -16.07 -0.69
C ARG A 63 3.77 -17.28 0.12
N GLY A 64 2.88 -17.04 1.08
CA GLY A 64 2.31 -18.06 1.97
C GLY A 64 3.14 -18.39 3.21
N GLN A 65 4.37 -17.87 3.31
CA GLN A 65 5.18 -18.00 4.52
C GLN A 65 4.89 -16.88 5.51
N TRP A 66 5.19 -17.14 6.78
CA TRP A 66 5.11 -16.18 7.87
C TRP A 66 6.33 -16.33 8.77
N ARG A 67 6.66 -15.27 9.52
CA ARG A 67 7.69 -15.28 10.56
C ARG A 67 7.24 -14.44 11.75
N TYR A 68 7.86 -14.66 12.90
CA TYR A 68 7.70 -13.77 14.04
C TYR A 68 8.38 -12.42 13.78
N LEU A 69 7.81 -11.37 14.38
CA LEU A 69 8.40 -10.04 14.38
C LEU A 69 9.67 -10.05 15.23
N GLN A 70 10.68 -9.30 14.80
CA GLN A 70 11.85 -9.01 15.61
C GLN A 70 11.51 -8.00 16.69
N GLN A 71 12.35 -7.90 17.73
CA GLN A 71 12.08 -7.07 18.90
C GLN A 71 11.96 -5.55 18.58
N ASP A 72 12.58 -5.11 17.50
CA ASP A 72 12.56 -3.76 16.97
C ASP A 72 11.38 -3.50 16.01
N GLU A 73 10.70 -4.54 15.53
CA GLU A 73 9.62 -4.42 14.55
C GLU A 73 8.26 -4.21 15.22
N HIS A 74 7.61 -3.12 14.83
CA HIS A 74 6.27 -2.77 15.30
C HIS A 74 5.45 -2.09 14.20
N PHE A 75 4.13 -2.07 14.40
CA PHE A 75 3.15 -1.57 13.44
C PHE A 75 2.96 -0.05 13.48
#